data_AF-A0A7X2YXU1-F1
#
_entry.id   AF-A0A7X2YXU1-F1
#
_cell.length_a   1.000
_cell.length_b   1.000
_cell.length_c   1.000
_cell.angle_alpha   90.00
_cell.angle_beta   90.00
_cell.angle_gamma   90.00
#
_symmetry.space_group_name_H-M   'P 1'
#
loop_
_entity.id
_entity.type
_entity.pdbx_description
1 polymer ?
#
loop_
_entity_poly.entity_id
_entity_poly.type
_entity_poly.pdbx_seq_one_letter_code
_entity_poly.pdbx_strand_id
1 'polypeptide(L)'
;MAGELPFETSLVKLREKIQELEQFGNEKGIDFTEEIARLEERYKQLEDEIYSNISPSQKMHLARHHQRPTSLDLINLIFTDFIELHGDRVFGDDLAIVGGLAKLNGMPVTVIGQQRGKDTKDNIARFFGSPHPEGFRKALRLMQQADKFKRPIITFIDTKGAYPGITAEERGQSEAIARNLRDMAMLRVPVVCVVIGEGGSGGALALGVGNRVVMLENAIYSVISPNGAASILWKDASKADQAAEAMKITAQDLLSMEVIEEIVPEPRGGAHRDYESTAESIKNALVRQLEELSVLNADELLEDRYRKFRKIGRFAEARKSGKPMEDSAADDLPNTGDTAPESAAESEKDAEKSAVADAATVGKE
;
A
#
# COMPACT_ATOMS: atom_id res chain seq x y z
N MET A 1 -12.05 -21.06 13.93
CA MET A 1 -10.62 -21.28 13.61
C MET A 1 -10.17 -20.78 12.24
N ALA A 2 -11.04 -20.48 11.26
CA ALA A 2 -10.67 -19.65 10.10
C ALA A 2 -11.39 -18.30 10.30
N GLY A 3 -10.65 -17.26 10.69
CA GLY A 3 -11.19 -15.91 10.95
C GLY A 3 -10.72 -15.23 12.23
N GLU A 4 -10.04 -15.95 13.12
CA GLU A 4 -9.54 -15.35 14.35
C GLU A 4 -8.24 -14.58 14.08
N LEU A 5 -8.29 -13.27 14.33
CA LEU A 5 -7.11 -12.41 14.26
C LEU A 5 -6.25 -12.65 15.52
N PRO A 6 -4.93 -12.88 15.40
CA PRO A 6 -4.09 -13.25 16.54
C PRO A 6 -4.19 -12.27 17.72
N PHE A 7 -4.28 -10.97 17.40
CA PHE A 7 -4.36 -9.90 18.40
C PHE A 7 -5.77 -9.75 19.04
N GLU A 8 -6.79 -10.40 18.50
CA GLU A 8 -8.15 -10.42 19.06
C GLU A 8 -8.39 -11.60 20.02
N THR A 9 -7.40 -12.48 20.23
CA THR A 9 -7.56 -13.68 21.08
C THR A 9 -8.16 -13.37 22.46
N SER A 10 -7.75 -12.25 23.08
CA SER A 10 -8.28 -11.81 24.38
C SER A 10 -9.75 -11.38 24.31
N LEU A 11 -10.17 -10.75 23.20
CA LEU A 11 -11.58 -10.38 22.96
C LEU A 11 -12.43 -11.63 22.73
N VAL A 12 -11.94 -12.58 21.93
CA VAL A 12 -12.64 -13.84 21.66
C VAL A 12 -12.92 -14.57 22.97
N LYS A 13 -11.90 -14.76 23.82
CA LYS A 13 -12.05 -15.41 25.13
C LYS A 13 -13.04 -14.68 26.06
N LEU A 14 -13.05 -13.35 26.06
CA LEU A 14 -14.00 -12.58 26.84
C LEU A 14 -15.44 -12.79 26.33
N ARG A 15 -15.62 -12.81 25.01
CA ARG A 15 -16.94 -13.04 24.40
C ARG A 15 -17.44 -14.47 24.62
N GLU A 16 -16.58 -15.48 24.52
CA GLU A 16 -16.91 -16.86 24.88
C GLU A 16 -17.35 -16.95 26.34
N LYS A 17 -16.63 -16.31 27.26
CA LYS A 17 -16.99 -16.30 28.68
C LYS A 17 -18.32 -15.60 28.98
N ILE A 18 -18.63 -14.53 28.26
CA ILE A 18 -19.94 -13.86 28.35
C ILE A 18 -21.04 -14.83 27.91
N GLN A 19 -20.87 -15.48 26.75
CA GLN A 19 -21.85 -16.45 26.22
C GLN A 19 -22.03 -17.67 27.13
N GLU A 20 -20.94 -18.19 27.72
CA GLU A 20 -21.00 -19.28 28.69
C GLU A 20 -21.81 -18.88 29.94
N LEU A 21 -21.63 -17.67 30.45
CA LEU A 21 -22.39 -17.17 31.62
C LEU A 21 -23.86 -16.93 31.28
N GLU A 22 -24.17 -16.40 30.10
CA GLU A 22 -25.55 -16.26 29.61
C GLU A 22 -26.26 -17.61 29.49
N GLN A 23 -25.58 -18.59 28.87
CA GLN A 23 -26.13 -19.93 28.71
C GLN A 23 -26.32 -20.62 30.07
N PHE A 24 -25.33 -20.57 30.95
CA PHE A 24 -25.38 -21.22 32.25
C PHE A 24 -26.39 -20.57 33.20
N GLY A 25 -26.53 -19.23 33.13
CA GLY A 25 -27.56 -18.49 33.86
C GLY A 25 -28.97 -18.92 33.45
N ASN A 26 -29.21 -19.06 32.15
CA ASN A 26 -30.48 -19.54 31.61
C ASN A 26 -30.76 -21.01 31.97
N GLU A 27 -29.77 -21.90 31.93
CA GLU A 27 -29.94 -23.33 32.24
C GLU A 27 -30.18 -23.60 33.72
N LYS A 28 -29.50 -22.87 34.62
CA LYS A 28 -29.57 -23.10 36.07
C LYS A 28 -30.47 -22.13 36.83
N GLY A 29 -31.05 -21.14 36.15
CA GLY A 29 -31.88 -20.11 36.77
C GLY A 29 -31.11 -19.24 37.77
N ILE A 30 -29.81 -19.03 37.53
CA ILE A 30 -28.95 -18.18 38.34
C ILE A 30 -28.77 -16.84 37.63
N ASP A 31 -28.98 -15.75 38.36
CA ASP A 31 -28.80 -14.40 37.82
C ASP A 31 -27.31 -14.01 37.81
N PHE A 32 -26.76 -13.82 36.61
CA PHE A 32 -25.40 -13.33 36.36
C PHE A 32 -25.40 -11.95 35.68
N THR A 33 -26.51 -11.21 35.75
CA THR A 33 -26.67 -9.96 34.99
C THR A 33 -25.59 -8.94 35.33
N GLU A 34 -25.19 -8.82 36.61
CA GLU A 34 -24.13 -7.89 37.03
C GLU A 34 -22.75 -8.33 36.52
N GLU A 35 -22.41 -9.63 36.60
CA GLU A 35 -21.15 -10.15 36.08
C GLU A 35 -21.05 -10.01 34.57
N ILE A 36 -22.14 -10.28 33.84
CA ILE A 36 -22.22 -10.10 32.39
C ILE A 36 -21.99 -8.64 32.02
N ALA A 37 -22.69 -7.70 32.68
CA ALA A 37 -22.52 -6.27 32.41
C ALA A 37 -21.07 -5.79 32.65
N ARG A 38 -20.39 -6.28 33.71
CA ARG A 38 -18.97 -5.98 33.95
C ARG A 38 -18.05 -6.56 32.87
N LEU A 39 -18.34 -7.76 32.39
CA LEU A 39 -17.56 -8.38 31.31
C LEU A 39 -17.79 -7.68 29.98
N GLU A 40 -19.00 -7.23 29.68
CA GLU A 40 -19.32 -6.42 28.50
C GLU A 40 -18.61 -5.06 28.53
N GLU A 41 -18.59 -4.38 29.67
CA GLU A 41 -17.85 -3.13 29.83
C GLU A 41 -16.35 -3.35 29.62
N ARG A 42 -15.79 -4.40 30.23
CA ARG A 42 -14.39 -4.78 30.03
C ARG A 42 -14.09 -5.15 28.57
N TYR A 43 -15.00 -5.85 27.91
CA TYR A 43 -14.89 -6.19 26.49
C TYR A 43 -14.79 -4.92 25.65
N LYS A 44 -15.70 -3.96 25.88
CA LYS A 44 -15.72 -2.69 25.15
C LYS A 44 -14.45 -1.88 25.35
N GLN A 45 -13.95 -1.78 26.59
CA GLN A 45 -12.69 -1.09 26.90
C GLN A 45 -11.49 -1.74 26.20
N LEU A 46 -11.39 -3.07 26.23
CA LEU A 46 -10.30 -3.79 25.56
C LEU A 46 -10.40 -3.66 24.03
N GLU A 47 -11.62 -3.66 23.49
CA GLU A 47 -11.88 -3.45 22.08
C GLU A 47 -11.49 -2.02 21.65
N ASP A 48 -11.78 -1.02 22.49
CA ASP A 48 -11.35 0.38 22.28
C ASP A 48 -9.82 0.46 22.24
N GLU A 49 -9.13 -0.18 23.19
CA GLU A 49 -7.67 -0.18 23.29
C GLU A 49 -7.02 -0.81 22.04
N ILE A 50 -7.51 -1.97 21.61
CA ILE A 50 -6.94 -2.71 20.48
C ILE A 50 -7.12 -1.94 19.17
N TYR A 51 -8.32 -1.44 18.88
CA TYR A 51 -8.58 -0.81 17.59
C TYR A 51 -8.19 0.66 17.51
N SER A 52 -7.93 1.33 18.65
CA SER A 52 -7.42 2.70 18.62
C SER A 52 -5.92 2.77 18.27
N ASN A 53 -5.17 1.69 18.51
CA ASN A 53 -3.71 1.66 18.34
C ASN A 53 -3.26 0.44 17.50
N ILE A 54 -3.85 0.28 16.32
CA ILE A 54 -3.53 -0.85 15.44
C ILE A 54 -2.12 -0.71 14.87
N SER A 55 -1.23 -1.66 15.19
CA SER A 55 0.15 -1.70 14.69
C SER A 55 0.22 -2.08 13.20
N PRO A 56 1.35 -1.81 12.52
CA PRO A 56 1.54 -2.22 11.12
C PRO A 56 1.35 -3.74 10.88
N SER A 57 1.81 -4.59 11.81
CA SER A 57 1.60 -6.04 11.72
C SER A 57 0.14 -6.44 11.88
N GLN A 58 -0.59 -5.79 12.81
CA GLN A 58 -2.03 -6.02 12.99
C GLN A 58 -2.82 -5.57 11.75
N LYS A 59 -2.45 -4.44 11.12
CA LYS A 59 -3.01 -4.02 9.81
C LYS A 59 -2.73 -5.04 8.72
N MET A 60 -1.51 -5.60 8.64
CA MET A 60 -1.20 -6.68 7.72
C MET A 60 -2.13 -7.90 7.92
N HIS A 61 -2.41 -8.27 9.17
CA HIS A 61 -3.37 -9.35 9.45
C HIS A 61 -4.80 -9.00 9.04
N LEU A 62 -5.24 -7.75 9.25
CA LEU A 62 -6.56 -7.25 8.79
C LEU A 62 -6.67 -7.24 7.25
N ALA A 63 -5.63 -6.81 6.53
CA ALA A 63 -5.58 -6.86 5.06
C ALA A 63 -5.67 -8.31 4.53
N ARG A 64 -5.10 -9.26 5.28
CA ARG A 64 -5.09 -10.69 4.96
C ARG A 64 -6.33 -11.43 5.43
N HIS A 65 -7.26 -10.76 6.11
CA HIS A 65 -8.45 -11.40 6.65
C HIS A 65 -9.23 -12.11 5.55
N HIS A 66 -9.71 -13.32 5.81
CA HIS A 66 -10.36 -14.15 4.78
C HIS A 66 -11.76 -13.63 4.43
N GLN A 67 -12.43 -12.93 5.36
CA GLN A 67 -13.71 -12.25 5.11
C GLN A 67 -13.50 -10.79 4.70
N ARG A 68 -12.29 -10.37 4.33
CA ARG A 68 -12.12 -9.01 3.80
C ARG A 68 -12.90 -8.89 2.49
N PRO A 69 -13.65 -7.79 2.25
CA PRO A 69 -14.43 -7.63 1.02
C PRO A 69 -13.54 -7.77 -0.22
N THR A 70 -13.97 -8.60 -1.16
CA THR A 70 -13.26 -8.79 -2.43
C THR A 70 -13.70 -7.77 -3.48
N SER A 71 -13.00 -7.69 -4.61
CA SER A 71 -13.37 -6.80 -5.73
C SER A 71 -14.84 -6.97 -6.15
N LEU A 72 -15.33 -8.21 -6.31
CA LEU A 72 -16.73 -8.46 -6.67
C LEU A 72 -17.72 -8.05 -5.57
N ASP A 73 -17.36 -8.17 -4.29
CA ASP A 73 -18.23 -7.70 -3.20
C ASP A 73 -18.44 -6.20 -3.30
N LEU A 74 -17.34 -5.46 -3.46
CA LEU A 74 -17.36 -4.01 -3.57
C LEU A 74 -17.99 -3.56 -4.90
N ILE A 75 -17.74 -4.27 -6.00
CA ILE A 75 -18.34 -3.93 -7.30
C ILE A 75 -19.87 -3.96 -7.21
N ASN A 76 -20.43 -5.01 -6.61
CA ASN A 76 -21.87 -5.20 -6.49
C ASN A 76 -22.53 -4.20 -5.53
N LEU A 77 -21.79 -3.64 -4.57
CA LEU A 77 -22.30 -2.65 -3.62
C LEU A 77 -22.14 -1.21 -4.12
N ILE A 78 -21.06 -0.91 -4.84
CA ILE A 78 -20.70 0.46 -5.26
C ILE A 78 -21.34 0.84 -6.60
N PHE A 79 -21.38 -0.09 -7.55
CA PHE A 79 -21.77 0.18 -8.93
C PHE A 79 -23.12 -0.44 -9.29
N THR A 80 -23.73 0.12 -10.32
CA THR A 80 -24.95 -0.40 -10.94
C THR A 80 -24.66 -0.88 -12.36
N ASP A 81 -25.52 -1.73 -12.91
CA ASP A 81 -25.42 -2.25 -14.27
C ASP A 81 -24.04 -2.87 -14.60
N PHE A 82 -23.46 -3.61 -13.65
CA PHE A 82 -22.18 -4.27 -13.88
C PHE A 82 -22.31 -5.40 -14.90
N ILE A 83 -21.50 -5.33 -15.95
CA ILE A 83 -21.39 -6.34 -17.00
C ILE A 83 -19.94 -6.79 -17.05
N GLU A 84 -19.66 -7.98 -16.52
CA GLU A 84 -18.32 -8.58 -16.55
C GLU A 84 -17.90 -8.93 -17.99
N LEU A 85 -16.66 -8.66 -18.33
CA LEU A 85 -16.07 -8.92 -19.63
C LEU A 85 -14.84 -9.83 -19.51
N HIS A 86 -14.84 -10.93 -20.26
CA HIS A 86 -13.86 -12.00 -20.13
C HIS A 86 -12.77 -12.00 -21.22
N GLY A 87 -11.63 -12.59 -20.89
CA GLY A 87 -10.56 -12.98 -21.80
C GLY A 87 -9.59 -11.87 -22.22
N ASP A 88 -8.36 -12.25 -22.53
CA ASP A 88 -7.31 -11.35 -23.05
C ASP A 88 -7.26 -11.27 -24.59
N ARG A 89 -7.98 -12.16 -25.28
CA ARG A 89 -8.00 -12.34 -26.76
C ARG A 89 -6.74 -12.97 -27.34
N VAL A 90 -5.88 -13.54 -26.51
CA VAL A 90 -4.62 -14.16 -26.94
C VAL A 90 -4.49 -15.56 -26.36
N PHE A 91 -4.64 -15.72 -25.05
CA PHE A 91 -4.38 -16.98 -24.35
C PHE A 91 -5.58 -17.49 -23.56
N GLY A 92 -6.18 -16.66 -22.71
CA GLY A 92 -7.21 -17.14 -21.79
C GLY A 92 -7.93 -16.05 -20.99
N ASP A 93 -8.88 -16.50 -20.18
CA ASP A 93 -9.55 -15.68 -19.17
C ASP A 93 -9.02 -16.03 -17.79
N ASP A 94 -8.24 -15.13 -17.20
CA ASP A 94 -7.72 -15.31 -15.85
C ASP A 94 -8.77 -14.90 -14.82
N LEU A 95 -9.17 -15.85 -13.97
CA LEU A 95 -10.16 -15.64 -12.90
C LEU A 95 -9.61 -14.83 -11.73
N ALA A 96 -8.28 -14.66 -11.64
CA ALA A 96 -7.65 -13.76 -10.67
C ALA A 96 -7.87 -12.27 -11.01
N ILE A 97 -8.34 -11.95 -12.21
CA ILE A 97 -8.70 -10.59 -12.64
C ILE A 97 -10.16 -10.57 -13.09
N VAL A 98 -10.98 -9.80 -12.39
CA VAL A 98 -12.36 -9.48 -12.81
C VAL A 98 -12.41 -8.08 -13.38
N GLY A 99 -13.32 -7.81 -14.31
CA GLY A 99 -13.49 -6.46 -14.81
C GLY A 99 -14.55 -6.34 -15.88
N GLY A 100 -15.07 -5.13 -16.06
CA GLY A 100 -16.26 -4.93 -16.86
C GLY A 100 -16.69 -3.48 -16.98
N LEU A 101 -17.88 -3.31 -17.56
CA LEU A 101 -18.58 -2.03 -17.64
C LEU A 101 -19.48 -1.90 -16.43
N ALA A 102 -19.59 -0.70 -15.85
CA ALA A 102 -20.54 -0.42 -14.79
C ALA A 102 -20.97 1.05 -14.83
N LYS A 103 -21.86 1.44 -13.92
CA LYS A 103 -22.22 2.83 -13.67
C LYS A 103 -21.94 3.22 -12.23
N LEU A 104 -21.19 4.30 -12.04
CA LEU A 104 -21.00 4.98 -10.77
C LEU A 104 -21.89 6.22 -10.74
N ASN A 105 -22.94 6.23 -9.90
CA ASN A 105 -23.93 7.33 -9.87
C ASN A 105 -24.46 7.71 -11.27
N GLY A 106 -24.70 6.70 -12.12
CA GLY A 106 -25.14 6.88 -13.50
C GLY A 106 -24.03 7.14 -14.53
N MET A 107 -22.81 7.50 -14.10
CA MET A 107 -21.66 7.71 -14.99
C MET A 107 -21.08 6.36 -15.47
N PRO A 108 -20.98 6.12 -16.78
CA PRO A 108 -20.36 4.90 -17.30
C PRO A 108 -18.86 4.84 -16.98
N VAL A 109 -18.43 3.77 -16.33
CA VAL A 109 -17.04 3.52 -15.94
C VAL A 109 -16.60 2.13 -16.36
N THR A 110 -15.29 1.91 -16.42
CA THR A 110 -14.70 0.58 -16.51
C THR A 110 -14.05 0.24 -15.17
N VAL A 111 -14.49 -0.86 -14.56
CA VAL A 111 -13.97 -1.33 -13.26
C VAL A 111 -13.18 -2.61 -13.47
N ILE A 112 -12.01 -2.73 -12.87
CA ILE A 112 -11.12 -3.89 -12.98
C ILE A 112 -10.54 -4.18 -11.59
N GLY A 113 -10.36 -5.43 -11.20
CA GLY A 113 -9.69 -5.71 -9.93
C GLY A 113 -9.13 -7.12 -9.83
N GLN A 114 -8.14 -7.27 -8.96
CA GLN A 114 -7.73 -8.61 -8.54
C GLN A 114 -8.84 -9.23 -7.67
N GLN A 115 -9.16 -10.50 -7.94
CA GLN A 115 -10.23 -11.21 -7.26
C GLN A 115 -9.67 -12.39 -6.48
N ARG A 116 -9.69 -12.28 -5.15
CA ARG A 116 -9.51 -13.41 -4.23
C ARG A 116 -10.76 -14.27 -4.17
N GLY A 117 -10.59 -15.53 -3.75
CA GLY A 117 -11.74 -16.41 -3.53
C GLY A 117 -12.30 -16.29 -2.12
N LYS A 118 -13.59 -16.58 -1.96
CA LYS A 118 -14.26 -16.57 -0.64
C LYS A 118 -14.08 -17.86 0.16
N ASP A 119 -13.92 -18.98 -0.55
CA ASP A 119 -13.68 -20.30 0.03
C ASP A 119 -12.43 -20.94 -0.59
N THR A 120 -12.04 -22.12 -0.10
CA THR A 120 -10.83 -22.81 -0.57
C THR A 120 -10.89 -23.14 -2.06
N LYS A 121 -12.04 -23.57 -2.58
CA LYS A 121 -12.20 -23.98 -3.98
C LYS A 121 -12.10 -22.75 -4.89
N ASP A 122 -12.78 -21.67 -4.51
CA ASP A 122 -12.75 -20.40 -5.23
C ASP A 122 -11.35 -19.77 -5.18
N ASN A 123 -10.66 -19.84 -4.04
CA ASN A 123 -9.29 -19.36 -3.92
C ASN A 123 -8.32 -20.10 -4.84
N ILE A 124 -8.42 -21.42 -4.94
CA ILE A 124 -7.61 -22.21 -5.87
C ILE A 124 -7.91 -21.81 -7.32
N ALA A 125 -9.18 -21.70 -7.69
CA ALA A 125 -9.59 -21.34 -9.04
C ALA A 125 -9.10 -19.95 -9.47
N ARG A 126 -8.97 -19.02 -8.51
CA ARG A 126 -8.53 -17.63 -8.73
C ARG A 126 -7.08 -17.39 -8.38
N PHE A 127 -6.29 -18.45 -8.17
CA PHE A 127 -4.89 -18.35 -7.77
C PHE A 127 -4.66 -17.40 -6.57
N PHE A 128 -5.60 -17.40 -5.63
CA PHE A 128 -5.61 -16.51 -4.45
C PHE A 128 -5.50 -15.02 -4.82
N GLY A 129 -6.06 -14.62 -5.97
CA GLY A 129 -5.96 -13.26 -6.49
C GLY A 129 -4.58 -12.90 -7.07
N SER A 130 -3.74 -13.89 -7.37
CA SER A 130 -2.41 -13.70 -7.98
C SER A 130 -2.51 -13.90 -9.50
N PRO A 131 -2.47 -12.83 -10.32
CA PRO A 131 -2.71 -12.98 -11.75
C PRO A 131 -1.57 -13.63 -12.50
N HIS A 132 -1.94 -14.37 -13.53
CA HIS A 132 -1.09 -14.79 -14.64
C HIS A 132 -0.94 -13.67 -15.69
N PRO A 133 -0.04 -13.82 -16.68
CA PRO A 133 0.20 -12.78 -17.68
C PRO A 133 -1.06 -12.41 -18.47
N GLU A 134 -1.88 -13.39 -18.83
CA GLU A 134 -3.18 -13.20 -19.48
C GLU A 134 -4.16 -12.35 -18.65
N GLY A 135 -4.08 -12.39 -17.30
CA GLY A 135 -4.87 -11.51 -16.44
C GLY A 135 -4.48 -10.04 -16.59
N PHE A 136 -3.18 -9.75 -16.63
CA PHE A 136 -2.69 -8.38 -16.87
C PHE A 136 -3.04 -7.90 -18.29
N ARG A 137 -2.94 -8.77 -19.29
CA ARG A 137 -3.35 -8.47 -20.68
C ARG A 137 -4.86 -8.22 -20.80
N LYS A 138 -5.68 -9.01 -20.10
CA LYS A 138 -7.13 -8.78 -19.96
C LYS A 138 -7.40 -7.41 -19.35
N ALA A 139 -6.75 -7.08 -18.23
CA ALA A 139 -6.88 -5.77 -17.60
C ALA A 139 -6.52 -4.63 -18.58
N LEU A 140 -5.38 -4.72 -19.26
CA LEU A 140 -4.97 -3.71 -20.24
C LEU A 140 -5.94 -3.57 -21.41
N ARG A 141 -6.45 -4.69 -21.94
CA ARG A 141 -7.48 -4.66 -22.99
C ARG A 141 -8.72 -3.88 -22.55
N LEU A 142 -9.18 -4.09 -21.31
CA LEU A 142 -10.33 -3.37 -20.76
C LEU A 142 -10.02 -1.87 -20.56
N MET A 143 -8.82 -1.54 -20.08
CA MET A 143 -8.37 -0.14 -19.96
C MET A 143 -8.30 0.57 -21.31
N GLN A 144 -7.76 -0.09 -22.35
CA GLN A 144 -7.72 0.44 -23.71
C GLN A 144 -9.13 0.64 -24.29
N GLN A 145 -10.08 -0.25 -23.98
CA GLN A 145 -11.48 -0.03 -24.35
C GLN A 145 -12.08 1.17 -23.62
N ALA A 146 -11.78 1.36 -22.33
CA ALA A 146 -12.24 2.52 -21.58
C ALA A 146 -11.69 3.83 -22.18
N ASP A 147 -10.39 3.86 -22.49
CA ASP A 147 -9.73 5.00 -23.13
C ASP A 147 -10.34 5.35 -24.48
N LYS A 148 -10.54 4.34 -25.34
CA LYS A 148 -11.19 4.50 -26.66
C LYS A 148 -12.57 5.14 -26.57
N PHE A 149 -13.34 4.79 -25.54
CA PHE A 149 -14.71 5.27 -25.35
C PHE A 149 -14.80 6.38 -24.29
N LYS A 150 -13.67 6.97 -23.89
CA LYS A 150 -13.58 8.09 -22.95
C LYS A 150 -14.28 7.83 -21.61
N ARG A 151 -14.21 6.59 -21.09
CA ARG A 151 -14.73 6.24 -19.77
C ARG A 151 -13.64 6.30 -18.71
N PRO A 152 -13.93 6.82 -17.50
CA PRO A 152 -13.02 6.67 -16.37
C PRO A 152 -12.77 5.20 -16.05
N ILE A 153 -11.57 4.93 -15.53
CA ILE A 153 -11.12 3.61 -15.10
C ILE A 153 -10.97 3.59 -13.60
N ILE A 154 -11.53 2.57 -12.96
CA ILE A 154 -11.38 2.32 -11.52
C ILE A 154 -10.73 0.95 -11.36
N THR A 155 -9.64 0.87 -10.60
CA THR A 155 -8.99 -0.40 -10.29
C THR A 155 -9.10 -0.75 -8.81
N PHE A 156 -9.37 -2.01 -8.50
CA PHE A 156 -9.30 -2.57 -7.14
C PHE A 156 -8.07 -3.46 -6.99
N ILE A 157 -7.18 -3.10 -6.07
CA ILE A 157 -5.92 -3.79 -5.81
C ILE A 157 -6.05 -4.67 -4.55
N ASP A 158 -6.00 -5.98 -4.75
CA ASP A 158 -6.02 -6.99 -3.69
C ASP A 158 -5.30 -8.27 -4.11
N THR A 159 -3.97 -8.22 -4.03
CA THR A 159 -3.10 -9.31 -4.44
C THR A 159 -1.84 -9.40 -3.59
N LYS A 160 -1.40 -10.62 -3.32
CA LYS A 160 -0.08 -10.89 -2.71
C LYS A 160 1.07 -10.66 -3.69
N GLY A 161 0.76 -10.59 -4.98
CA GLY A 161 1.72 -10.44 -6.07
C GLY A 161 1.26 -11.16 -7.33
N ALA A 162 2.01 -10.99 -8.41
CA ALA A 162 1.81 -11.79 -9.61
C ALA A 162 2.12 -13.27 -9.32
N TYR A 163 1.43 -14.19 -10.00
CA TYR A 163 1.64 -15.61 -9.79
C TYR A 163 3.08 -16.03 -10.18
N PRO A 164 3.89 -16.56 -9.25
CA PRO A 164 5.31 -16.85 -9.49
C PRO A 164 5.51 -18.30 -9.96
N GLY A 165 4.89 -18.67 -11.09
CA GLY A 165 4.94 -20.03 -11.63
C GLY A 165 5.66 -20.15 -12.96
N ILE A 166 6.19 -21.34 -13.27
CA ILE A 166 6.90 -21.63 -14.54
C ILE A 166 6.04 -21.24 -15.75
N THR A 167 4.76 -21.61 -15.74
CA THR A 167 3.87 -21.33 -16.86
C THR A 167 3.59 -19.83 -17.02
N ALA A 168 3.63 -19.05 -15.93
CA ALA A 168 3.54 -17.59 -15.99
C ALA A 168 4.81 -16.98 -16.61
N GLU A 169 5.98 -17.50 -16.25
CA GLU A 169 7.25 -17.07 -16.84
C GLU A 169 7.33 -17.38 -18.33
N GLU A 170 6.99 -18.60 -18.76
CA GLU A 170 6.93 -19.00 -20.17
C GLU A 170 6.02 -18.10 -21.01
N ARG A 171 4.95 -17.58 -20.40
CA ARG A 171 3.98 -16.66 -21.03
C ARG A 171 4.32 -15.18 -20.86
N GLY A 172 5.45 -14.84 -20.24
CA GLY A 172 5.94 -13.47 -20.14
C GLY A 172 5.29 -12.64 -19.03
N GLN A 173 5.34 -13.11 -17.78
CA GLN A 173 4.83 -12.37 -16.60
C GLN A 173 5.44 -10.96 -16.47
N SER A 174 6.76 -10.87 -16.61
CA SER A 174 7.48 -9.59 -16.57
C SER A 174 7.04 -8.65 -17.71
N GLU A 175 6.85 -9.17 -18.92
CA GLU A 175 6.43 -8.39 -20.08
C GLU A 175 5.00 -7.86 -19.90
N ALA A 176 4.08 -8.70 -19.43
CA ALA A 176 2.69 -8.31 -19.23
C ALA A 176 2.56 -7.20 -18.18
N ILE A 177 3.29 -7.31 -17.06
CA ILE A 177 3.35 -6.25 -16.04
C ILE A 177 3.95 -4.97 -16.63
N ALA A 178 5.13 -5.05 -17.26
CA ALA A 178 5.82 -3.88 -17.81
C ALA A 178 4.99 -3.16 -18.89
N ARG A 179 4.28 -3.92 -19.73
CA ARG A 179 3.37 -3.37 -20.73
C ARG A 179 2.21 -2.62 -20.08
N ASN A 180 1.62 -3.16 -19.02
CA ASN A 180 0.60 -2.45 -18.26
C ASN A 180 1.13 -1.13 -17.69
N LEU A 181 2.30 -1.12 -17.05
CA LEU A 181 2.87 0.11 -16.49
C LEU A 181 3.05 1.19 -17.56
N ARG A 182 3.63 0.81 -18.71
CA ARG A 182 3.86 1.71 -19.84
C ARG A 182 2.55 2.25 -20.41
N ASP A 183 1.58 1.39 -20.70
CA ASP A 183 0.35 1.78 -21.38
C ASP A 183 -0.61 2.52 -20.44
N MET A 184 -0.66 2.14 -19.16
CA MET A 184 -1.41 2.88 -18.15
C MET A 184 -0.88 4.31 -17.98
N ALA A 185 0.43 4.53 -18.08
CA ALA A 185 1.00 5.88 -18.04
C ALA A 185 0.50 6.77 -19.20
N MET A 186 0.02 6.18 -20.30
CA MET A 186 -0.42 6.88 -21.52
C MET A 186 -1.95 6.97 -21.69
N LEU A 187 -2.75 6.48 -20.73
CA LEU A 187 -4.22 6.59 -20.79
C LEU A 187 -4.68 8.05 -20.71
N ARG A 188 -5.61 8.45 -21.58
CA ARG A 188 -6.13 9.82 -21.73
C ARG A 188 -7.42 10.06 -20.94
N VAL A 189 -7.84 9.08 -20.14
CA VAL A 189 -9.01 9.12 -19.25
C VAL A 189 -8.57 9.14 -17.78
N PRO A 190 -9.43 9.61 -16.86
CA PRO A 190 -9.17 9.51 -15.43
C PRO A 190 -8.98 8.05 -14.98
N VAL A 191 -7.95 7.80 -14.17
CA VAL A 191 -7.68 6.48 -13.58
C VAL A 191 -7.56 6.62 -12.07
N VAL A 192 -8.45 5.97 -11.32
CA VAL A 192 -8.42 5.93 -9.84
C VAL A 192 -8.18 4.49 -9.39
N CYS A 193 -7.11 4.27 -8.65
CA CYS A 193 -6.73 2.95 -8.12
C CYS A 193 -7.05 2.89 -6.63
N VAL A 194 -7.70 1.83 -6.17
CA VAL A 194 -8.05 1.65 -4.76
C VAL A 194 -7.42 0.37 -4.24
N VAL A 195 -6.50 0.47 -3.27
CA VAL A 195 -5.97 -0.70 -2.57
C VAL A 195 -6.95 -1.11 -1.49
N ILE A 196 -7.66 -2.20 -1.74
CA ILE A 196 -8.72 -2.71 -0.85
C ILE A 196 -8.20 -3.80 0.08
N GLY A 197 -7.06 -4.42 -0.20
CA GLY A 197 -6.48 -5.50 0.61
C GLY A 197 -4.96 -5.45 0.61
N GLU A 198 -4.33 -6.43 -0.02
CA GLU A 198 -2.87 -6.44 -0.19
C GLU A 198 -2.46 -5.78 -1.53
N GLY A 199 -1.49 -4.87 -1.48
CA GLY A 199 -0.80 -4.28 -2.63
C GLY A 199 0.57 -4.95 -2.83
N GLY A 200 0.58 -6.18 -3.33
CA GLY A 200 1.80 -6.97 -3.51
C GLY A 200 2.61 -6.60 -4.75
N SER A 201 3.71 -5.85 -4.55
CA SER A 201 4.80 -5.66 -5.51
C SER A 201 4.34 -5.25 -6.93
N GLY A 202 5.05 -5.71 -7.96
CA GLY A 202 4.74 -5.45 -9.36
C GLY A 202 3.36 -5.97 -9.82
N GLY A 203 2.84 -7.03 -9.17
CA GLY A 203 1.51 -7.56 -9.49
C GLY A 203 0.37 -6.61 -9.11
N ALA A 204 0.53 -5.87 -8.00
CA ALA A 204 -0.35 -4.78 -7.64
C ALA A 204 -0.10 -3.54 -8.52
N LEU A 205 1.17 -3.18 -8.73
CA LEU A 205 1.54 -1.99 -9.51
C LEU A 205 1.07 -2.07 -10.97
N ALA A 206 0.93 -3.27 -11.55
CA ALA A 206 0.37 -3.49 -12.88
C ALA A 206 -1.07 -2.98 -13.06
N LEU A 207 -1.79 -2.70 -11.97
CA LEU A 207 -3.11 -2.06 -11.94
C LEU A 207 -3.09 -0.74 -11.14
N GLY A 208 -1.92 -0.27 -10.72
CA GLY A 208 -1.74 0.85 -9.79
C GLY A 208 -1.21 2.15 -10.41
N VAL A 209 -1.04 2.22 -11.73
CA VAL A 209 -0.55 3.42 -12.43
C VAL A 209 -1.71 4.38 -12.74
N GLY A 210 -2.32 4.92 -11.69
CA GLY A 210 -3.46 5.84 -11.77
C GLY A 210 -3.09 7.32 -11.57
N ASN A 211 -4.00 8.22 -11.93
CA ASN A 211 -3.96 9.63 -11.54
C ASN A 211 -4.07 9.79 -10.03
N ARG A 212 -4.87 8.92 -9.41
CA ARG A 212 -5.08 8.86 -7.96
C ARG A 212 -4.95 7.42 -7.51
N VAL A 213 -4.33 7.22 -6.36
CA VAL A 213 -4.20 5.97 -5.63
C VAL A 213 -4.74 6.23 -4.23
N VAL A 214 -5.81 5.53 -3.91
CA VAL A 214 -6.52 5.58 -2.63
C VAL A 214 -6.28 4.26 -1.92
N MET A 215 -6.17 4.27 -0.60
CA MET A 215 -6.01 3.03 0.17
C MET A 215 -7.03 2.95 1.28
N LEU A 216 -7.62 1.76 1.49
CA LEU A 216 -8.32 1.50 2.73
C LEU A 216 -7.36 1.58 3.92
N GLU A 217 -7.85 2.04 5.07
CA GLU A 217 -7.07 2.33 6.26
C GLU A 217 -6.17 1.18 6.75
N ASN A 218 -6.63 -0.07 6.61
CA ASN A 218 -5.91 -1.27 7.02
C ASN A 218 -5.35 -2.06 5.83
N ALA A 219 -5.44 -1.53 4.61
CA ALA A 219 -4.74 -2.10 3.46
C ALA A 219 -3.23 -1.87 3.57
N ILE A 220 -2.45 -2.72 2.90
CA ILE A 220 -0.99 -2.64 2.86
C ILE A 220 -0.50 -2.51 1.43
N TYR A 221 0.62 -1.82 1.19
CA TYR A 221 1.28 -1.76 -0.12
C TYR A 221 2.78 -1.93 0.08
N SER A 222 3.40 -2.91 -0.59
CA SER A 222 4.82 -3.19 -0.40
C SER A 222 5.50 -3.70 -1.67
N VAL A 223 6.79 -3.38 -1.82
CA VAL A 223 7.65 -3.88 -2.91
C VAL A 223 7.92 -5.39 -2.80
N ILE A 224 7.84 -5.96 -1.60
CA ILE A 224 8.03 -7.38 -1.30
C ILE A 224 7.14 -7.79 -0.13
N SER A 225 6.73 -9.05 -0.06
CA SER A 225 5.97 -9.52 1.11
C SER A 225 6.82 -9.41 2.39
N PRO A 226 6.24 -9.06 3.55
CA PRO A 226 6.98 -9.02 4.82
C PRO A 226 7.69 -10.33 5.16
N ASN A 227 7.05 -11.47 4.89
CA ASN A 227 7.67 -12.80 5.02
C ASN A 227 8.90 -12.97 4.11
N GLY A 228 8.84 -12.47 2.86
CA GLY A 228 9.96 -12.49 1.93
C GLY A 228 11.12 -11.59 2.37
N ALA A 229 10.82 -10.36 2.79
CA ALA A 229 11.82 -9.44 3.34
C ALA A 229 12.50 -10.01 4.59
N ALA A 230 11.72 -10.58 5.52
CA ALA A 230 12.21 -11.22 6.73
C ALA A 230 13.21 -12.36 6.42
N SER A 231 12.86 -13.19 5.43
CA SER A 231 13.69 -14.32 4.99
C SER A 231 14.99 -13.88 4.33
N ILE A 232 15.04 -12.71 3.68
CA ILE A 232 16.24 -12.20 3.00
C ILE A 232 17.13 -11.42 3.97
N LEU A 233 16.56 -10.44 4.67
CA LEU A 233 17.32 -9.50 5.50
C LEU A 233 17.70 -10.09 6.85
N TRP A 234 16.82 -10.91 7.44
CA TRP A 234 17.05 -11.53 8.76
C TRP A 234 17.28 -13.04 8.70
N LYS A 235 17.19 -13.67 7.51
CA LYS A 235 17.29 -15.13 7.34
C LYS A 235 16.28 -15.90 8.18
N ASP A 236 15.15 -15.27 8.50
CA ASP A 236 14.14 -15.79 9.41
C ASP A 236 12.75 -15.27 9.05
N ALA A 237 11.91 -16.13 8.48
CA ALA A 237 10.56 -15.78 8.05
C ALA A 237 9.60 -15.44 9.22
N SER A 238 9.92 -15.86 10.44
CA SER A 238 9.10 -15.56 11.63
C SER A 238 9.15 -14.07 12.01
N LYS A 239 10.16 -13.33 11.52
CA LYS A 239 10.32 -11.89 11.73
C LYS A 239 9.53 -11.04 10.74
N ALA A 240 8.42 -11.57 10.21
CA ALA A 240 7.57 -10.87 9.25
C ALA A 240 7.01 -9.55 9.83
N ASP A 241 6.64 -9.53 11.11
CA ASP A 241 6.11 -8.34 11.77
C ASP A 241 7.16 -7.23 11.85
N GLN A 242 8.39 -7.58 12.25
CA GLN A 242 9.53 -6.65 12.26
C GLN A 242 9.82 -6.11 10.85
N ALA A 243 9.74 -6.97 9.82
CA ALA A 243 9.95 -6.55 8.45
C ALA A 243 8.83 -5.61 7.95
N ALA A 244 7.58 -5.86 8.33
CA ALA A 244 6.43 -5.01 7.98
C ALA A 244 6.60 -3.59 8.53
N GLU A 245 7.04 -3.45 9.78
CA GLU A 245 7.32 -2.15 10.41
C GLU A 245 8.49 -1.43 9.73
N ALA A 246 9.60 -2.14 9.48
CA ALA A 246 10.78 -1.55 8.86
C ALA A 246 10.52 -1.04 7.44
N MET A 247 9.65 -1.72 6.68
CA MET A 247 9.33 -1.37 5.30
C MET A 247 8.28 -0.28 5.15
N LYS A 248 7.60 0.14 6.23
CA LYS A 248 6.59 1.21 6.21
C LYS A 248 5.46 0.97 5.20
N ILE A 249 4.78 -0.16 5.33
CA ILE A 249 3.83 -0.68 4.34
C ILE A 249 2.38 -0.17 4.50
N THR A 250 2.10 0.66 5.52
CA THR A 250 0.73 1.05 5.87
C THR A 250 0.22 2.21 5.02
N ALA A 251 -1.10 2.38 4.95
CA ALA A 251 -1.71 3.53 4.28
C ALA A 251 -1.20 4.88 4.83
N GLN A 252 -1.01 4.99 6.15
CA GLN A 252 -0.49 6.20 6.81
C GLN A 252 0.96 6.49 6.41
N ASP A 253 1.80 5.46 6.38
CA ASP A 253 3.18 5.58 5.92
C ASP A 253 3.22 6.09 4.47
N LEU A 254 2.46 5.46 3.59
CA LEU A 254 2.45 5.75 2.16
C LEU A 254 1.86 7.12 1.84
N LEU A 255 0.88 7.58 2.63
CA LEU A 255 0.38 8.95 2.54
C LEU A 255 1.47 9.95 2.95
N SER A 256 2.18 9.70 4.04
CA SER A 256 3.28 10.57 4.50
C SER A 256 4.44 10.65 3.51
N MET A 257 4.62 9.61 2.70
CA MET A 257 5.62 9.53 1.63
C MET A 257 5.10 10.07 0.28
N GLU A 258 3.86 10.57 0.22
CA GLU A 258 3.19 11.06 -0.99
C GLU A 258 3.10 10.02 -2.13
N VAL A 259 3.00 8.73 -1.78
CA VAL A 259 2.81 7.63 -2.74
C VAL A 259 1.32 7.49 -3.11
N ILE A 260 0.45 7.75 -2.14
CA ILE A 260 -1.02 7.72 -2.28
C ILE A 260 -1.60 9.10 -1.97
N GLU A 261 -2.83 9.33 -2.41
CA GLU A 261 -3.51 10.64 -2.25
C GLU A 261 -4.44 10.69 -1.06
N GLU A 262 -5.06 9.57 -0.69
CA GLU A 262 -6.08 9.57 0.34
C GLU A 262 -6.19 8.19 1.02
N ILE A 263 -6.55 8.23 2.30
CA ILE A 263 -6.88 7.06 3.11
C ILE A 263 -8.39 7.03 3.28
N VAL A 264 -9.01 5.91 2.93
CA VAL A 264 -10.43 5.66 3.14
C VAL A 264 -10.59 4.93 4.48
N PRO A 265 -11.34 5.49 5.44
CA PRO A 265 -11.54 4.87 6.74
C PRO A 265 -12.27 3.54 6.60
N GLU A 266 -11.94 2.59 7.47
CA GLU A 266 -12.68 1.33 7.58
C GLU A 266 -13.66 1.39 8.77
N PRO A 267 -14.72 0.57 8.76
CA PRO A 267 -15.49 0.30 9.96
C PRO A 267 -14.58 -0.15 11.09
N ARG A 268 -14.99 0.13 12.32
CA ARG A 268 -14.25 -0.34 13.49
C ARG A 268 -14.10 -1.86 13.46
N GLY A 269 -12.88 -2.33 13.65
CA GLY A 269 -12.52 -3.75 13.50
C GLY A 269 -12.20 -4.19 12.07
N GLY A 270 -12.27 -3.28 11.10
CA GLY A 270 -11.88 -3.50 9.72
C GLY A 270 -13.05 -3.74 8.76
N ALA A 271 -12.75 -3.67 7.47
CA ALA A 271 -13.70 -3.72 6.36
C ALA A 271 -14.62 -4.96 6.33
N HIS A 272 -14.20 -6.05 6.94
CA HIS A 272 -14.97 -7.30 6.98
C HIS A 272 -16.16 -7.24 7.94
N ARG A 273 -16.24 -6.23 8.81
CA ARG A 273 -17.31 -6.07 9.80
C ARG A 273 -18.58 -5.46 9.21
N ASP A 274 -18.43 -4.60 8.20
CA ASP A 274 -19.54 -3.88 7.55
C ASP A 274 -19.15 -3.57 6.10
N TYR A 275 -19.66 -4.38 5.17
CA TYR A 275 -19.32 -4.29 3.76
C TYR A 275 -19.97 -3.06 3.12
N GLU A 276 -21.19 -2.73 3.52
CA GLU A 276 -22.00 -1.63 3.04
C GLU A 276 -21.34 -0.28 3.40
N SER A 277 -20.94 -0.11 4.66
CA SER A 277 -20.24 1.10 5.12
C SER A 277 -18.87 1.26 4.45
N THR A 278 -18.14 0.16 4.27
CA THR A 278 -16.86 0.15 3.53
C THR A 278 -17.09 0.57 2.07
N ALA A 279 -18.08 -0.03 1.40
CA ALA A 279 -18.42 0.27 0.01
C ALA A 279 -18.83 1.73 -0.15
N GLU A 280 -19.65 2.26 0.75
CA GLU A 280 -20.07 3.67 0.73
C GLU A 280 -18.88 4.62 0.94
N SER A 281 -17.96 4.28 1.85
CA SER A 281 -16.73 5.07 2.07
C SER A 281 -15.84 5.11 0.82
N ILE A 282 -15.65 3.96 0.16
CA ILE A 282 -14.92 3.89 -1.12
C ILE A 282 -15.65 4.67 -2.21
N LYS A 283 -16.97 4.51 -2.32
CA LYS A 283 -17.79 5.21 -3.32
C LYS A 283 -17.65 6.72 -3.19
N ASN A 284 -17.72 7.24 -1.98
CA ASN A 284 -17.56 8.67 -1.70
C ASN A 284 -16.16 9.17 -2.08
N ALA A 285 -15.10 8.40 -1.80
CA ALA A 285 -13.76 8.72 -2.27
C ALA A 285 -13.66 8.71 -3.80
N LEU A 286 -14.18 7.68 -4.46
CA LEU A 286 -14.19 7.58 -5.92
C LEU A 286 -14.89 8.77 -6.58
N VAL A 287 -16.04 9.19 -6.06
CA VAL A 287 -16.78 10.34 -6.57
C VAL A 287 -15.95 11.62 -6.44
N ARG A 288 -15.39 11.91 -5.26
CA ARG A 288 -14.52 13.09 -5.06
C ARG A 288 -13.33 13.08 -6.02
N GLN A 289 -12.61 11.97 -6.08
CA GLN A 289 -11.40 11.86 -6.91
C GLN A 289 -11.74 12.00 -8.41
N LEU A 290 -12.87 11.45 -8.87
CA LEU A 290 -13.30 11.61 -10.26
C LEU A 290 -13.82 13.00 -10.58
N GLU A 291 -14.51 13.67 -9.65
CA GLU A 291 -14.93 15.07 -9.79
C GLU A 291 -13.71 15.98 -9.94
N GLU A 292 -12.69 15.82 -9.10
CA GLU A 292 -11.42 16.56 -9.20
C GLU A 292 -10.71 16.33 -10.53
N LEU A 293 -10.71 15.09 -11.05
CA LEU A 293 -10.07 14.79 -12.33
C LEU A 293 -10.93 15.21 -13.55
N SER A 294 -12.24 15.39 -13.39
CA SER A 294 -13.16 15.71 -14.49
C SER A 294 -12.96 17.10 -15.08
N VAL A 295 -12.31 18.00 -14.33
CA VAL A 295 -11.98 19.36 -14.80
C VAL A 295 -10.76 19.37 -15.74
N LEU A 296 -9.97 18.29 -15.74
CA LEU A 296 -8.76 18.18 -16.55
C LEU A 296 -9.08 17.61 -17.93
N ASN A 297 -8.46 18.17 -18.95
CA ASN A 297 -8.49 17.59 -20.29
C ASN A 297 -7.51 16.40 -20.42
N ALA A 298 -7.55 15.72 -21.56
CA ALA A 298 -6.76 14.51 -21.79
C ALA A 298 -5.23 14.69 -21.65
N ASP A 299 -4.68 15.82 -22.08
CA ASP A 299 -3.24 16.09 -21.97
C ASP A 299 -2.86 16.50 -20.54
N GLU A 300 -3.76 17.20 -19.84
CA GLU A 300 -3.61 17.52 -18.42
C GLU A 300 -3.67 16.25 -17.54
N LEU A 301 -4.54 15.28 -17.87
CA LEU A 301 -4.60 13.99 -17.19
C LEU A 301 -3.32 13.17 -17.35
N LEU A 302 -2.68 13.24 -18.52
CA LEU A 302 -1.38 12.61 -18.75
C LEU A 302 -0.28 13.29 -17.94
N GLU A 303 -0.24 14.62 -17.95
CA GLU A 303 0.76 15.40 -17.21
C GLU A 303 0.59 15.25 -15.69
N ASP A 304 -0.64 15.24 -15.18
CA ASP A 304 -0.97 14.96 -13.77
C ASP A 304 -0.40 13.59 -13.34
N ARG A 305 -0.67 12.54 -14.13
CA ARG A 305 -0.15 11.20 -13.86
C ARG A 305 1.38 11.14 -13.94
N TYR A 306 1.97 11.77 -14.97
CA TYR A 306 3.42 11.83 -15.11
C TYR A 306 4.08 12.49 -13.90
N ARG A 307 3.60 13.67 -13.49
CA ARG A 307 4.14 14.40 -12.33
C ARG A 307 4.01 13.62 -11.04
N LYS A 308 2.86 12.97 -10.80
CA LYS A 308 2.64 12.09 -9.65
C LYS A 308 3.76 11.05 -9.53
N PHE A 309 4.03 10.28 -10.58
CA PHE A 309 5.05 9.24 -10.52
C PHE A 309 6.48 9.80 -10.59
N ARG A 310 6.71 10.89 -11.32
CA ARG A 310 8.05 11.45 -11.53
C ARG A 310 8.69 12.01 -10.26
N LYS A 311 7.87 12.49 -9.31
CA LYS A 311 8.33 13.02 -8.01
C LYS A 311 8.63 11.93 -6.96
N ILE A 312 8.23 10.69 -7.19
CA ILE A 312 8.43 9.60 -6.22
C ILE A 312 9.92 9.21 -6.20
N GLY A 313 10.51 9.27 -5.01
CA GLY A 313 11.91 8.95 -4.76
C GLY A 313 12.71 10.15 -4.25
N ARG A 314 13.52 9.93 -3.21
CA ARG A 314 14.44 10.95 -2.66
C ARG A 314 15.87 10.45 -2.81
N PHE A 315 16.73 11.28 -3.39
CA PHE A 315 18.15 10.99 -3.60
C PHE A 315 18.98 12.25 -3.37
N ALA A 316 20.24 12.06 -2.99
CA ALA A 316 21.22 13.14 -2.91
C ALA A 316 22.06 13.16 -4.19
N GLU A 317 22.28 14.34 -4.76
CA GLU A 317 23.20 14.50 -5.90
C GLU A 317 24.63 14.65 -5.39
N ALA A 318 25.57 13.94 -6.02
CA ALA A 318 26.98 14.13 -5.73
C ALA A 318 27.41 15.55 -6.17
N ARG A 319 27.98 16.33 -5.24
CA ARG A 319 28.62 17.61 -5.60
C ARG A 319 29.72 17.32 -6.60
N LYS A 320 29.62 17.86 -7.81
CA LYS A 320 30.74 17.87 -8.76
C LYS A 320 31.91 18.60 -8.10
N SER A 321 33.02 17.91 -7.85
CA SER A 321 34.28 18.55 -7.49
C SER A 321 34.72 19.40 -8.69
N GLY A 322 34.56 20.72 -8.57
CA GLY A 322 35.12 21.65 -9.54
C GLY A 322 36.63 21.48 -9.60
N LYS A 323 37.18 21.38 -10.82
CA LYS A 323 38.60 21.63 -11.06
C LYS A 323 38.96 23.01 -10.49
N PRO A 324 40.13 23.20 -9.86
CA PRO A 324 40.63 24.55 -9.62
C PRO A 324 40.75 25.26 -10.96
N MET A 325 40.16 26.44 -11.07
CA MET A 325 40.45 27.38 -12.15
C MET A 325 41.93 27.78 -11.98
N GLU A 326 42.78 27.46 -12.95
CA GLU A 326 44.09 28.10 -13.08
C GLU A 326 43.83 29.56 -13.47
N ASP A 327 43.92 30.47 -12.51
CA ASP A 327 44.06 31.90 -12.80
C ASP A 327 45.44 32.10 -13.44
N SER A 328 45.42 32.33 -14.76
CA SER A 328 46.57 32.85 -15.49
C SER A 328 46.81 34.28 -15.05
N ALA A 329 47.90 34.50 -14.31
CA ALA A 329 48.47 35.82 -14.10
C ALA A 329 48.90 36.42 -15.45
N ALA A 330 48.36 37.60 -15.78
CA ALA A 330 48.99 38.55 -16.69
C ALA A 330 48.51 39.97 -16.34
N ASP A 331 49.46 40.73 -15.81
CA ASP A 331 49.68 42.18 -15.94
C ASP A 331 48.50 43.16 -15.76
N ASP A 332 48.54 43.90 -14.65
CA ASP A 332 48.74 45.35 -14.71
C ASP A 332 49.06 45.93 -13.31
N LEU A 333 50.23 46.58 -13.21
CA LEU A 333 50.61 47.53 -12.16
C LEU A 333 50.89 48.87 -12.84
N PRO A 334 50.55 50.02 -12.21
CA PRO A 334 51.54 50.71 -11.38
C PRO A 334 50.93 51.29 -10.08
N ASN A 335 51.53 51.00 -8.92
CA ASN A 335 52.53 51.81 -8.20
C ASN A 335 52.00 53.17 -7.67
N THR A 336 51.92 53.33 -6.34
CA THR A 336 52.74 54.27 -5.52
C THR A 336 52.13 54.47 -4.11
N GLY A 337 53.01 54.59 -3.10
CA GLY A 337 52.75 55.30 -1.84
C GLY A 337 52.56 54.39 -0.62
N ASP A 338 53.63 53.94 0.03
CA ASP A 338 54.34 54.59 1.17
C ASP A 338 53.85 54.14 2.55
N THR A 339 54.78 53.49 3.26
CA THR A 339 55.02 53.48 4.72
C THR A 339 53.92 53.09 5.72
N ALA A 340 54.20 51.97 6.40
CA ALA A 340 53.70 51.56 7.72
C ALA A 340 54.19 52.52 8.85
N PRO A 341 53.89 52.34 10.16
CA PRO A 341 54.34 51.14 10.91
C PRO A 341 53.50 50.71 12.15
N GLU A 342 53.94 49.57 12.71
CA GLU A 342 53.94 49.19 14.14
C GLU A 342 52.59 48.83 14.82
N SER A 343 52.45 47.79 15.66
CA SER A 343 53.40 47.20 16.62
C SER A 343 52.96 45.81 17.15
N ALA A 344 53.96 45.00 17.54
CA ALA A 344 54.05 44.11 18.72
C ALA A 344 53.02 42.96 18.91
N ALA A 345 53.44 41.68 18.90
CA ALA A 345 54.06 40.91 20.02
C ALA A 345 53.08 40.76 21.21
N GLU A 346 52.74 39.59 21.77
CA GLU A 346 53.54 38.48 22.31
C GLU A 346 52.52 37.38 22.76
N SER A 347 52.75 36.10 22.42
CA SER A 347 53.09 34.97 23.32
C SER A 347 52.12 34.64 24.47
N GLU A 348 51.64 33.39 24.54
CA GLU A 348 51.93 32.49 25.67
C GLU A 348 51.46 31.04 25.40
N LYS A 349 52.16 30.11 26.07
CA LYS A 349 52.19 28.66 25.90
C LYS A 349 51.66 27.96 27.18
N ASP A 350 51.13 26.76 26.97
CA ASP A 350 51.17 25.56 27.83
C ASP A 350 50.41 25.49 29.18
N ALA A 351 49.49 24.52 29.27
CA ALA A 351 49.26 23.59 30.39
C ALA A 351 48.29 22.48 29.94
N GLU A 352 48.79 21.32 29.49
CA GLU A 352 48.93 20.03 30.22
C GLU A 352 47.68 19.14 30.35
N LYS A 353 47.81 17.92 29.76
CA LYS A 353 47.51 16.56 30.29
C LYS A 353 46.09 16.26 30.82
N SER A 354 45.47 15.09 30.71
CA SER A 354 45.65 13.72 30.19
C SER A 354 44.24 13.07 30.46
N ALA A 355 43.75 11.96 29.94
CA ALA A 355 44.31 10.67 29.61
C ALA A 355 43.25 9.89 28.80
N VAL A 356 43.70 9.05 27.87
CA VAL A 356 42.89 8.03 27.20
C VAL A 356 43.59 6.71 27.48
N ALA A 357 42.90 5.76 28.11
CA ALA A 357 43.28 4.36 28.14
C ALA A 357 42.04 3.46 28.37
N ASP A 358 42.14 2.30 27.72
CA ASP A 358 41.44 1.03 27.94
C ASP A 358 40.02 0.85 27.39
N ALA A 359 39.66 -0.28 26.79
CA ALA A 359 40.40 -1.47 26.32
C ALA A 359 39.40 -2.37 25.56
N ALA A 360 39.87 -3.19 24.63
CA ALA A 360 39.68 -4.65 24.60
C ALA A 360 39.78 -5.23 23.17
N THR A 361 40.84 -6.00 22.99
CA THR A 361 41.19 -6.82 21.83
C THR A 361 40.67 -8.26 21.99
N VAL A 362 40.21 -8.83 20.86
CA VAL A 362 40.52 -10.18 20.33
C VAL A 362 39.99 -11.44 21.03
N GLY A 363 39.37 -12.30 20.21
CA GLY A 363 39.36 -13.75 20.37
C GLY A 363 39.10 -14.45 19.03
N LYS A 364 40.14 -15.04 18.44
CA LYS A 364 40.09 -16.05 17.36
C LYS A 364 40.09 -17.43 18.03
N GLU A 365 39.18 -18.30 17.62
CA GLU A 365 39.41 -19.69 17.16
C GLU A 365 38.15 -20.21 16.45
#